data_AF-A0A2G2VIG3-F1
#
_entry.id   AF-A0A2G2VIG3-F1
#
_cell.length_a   1.000
_cell.length_b   1.000
_cell.length_c   1.000
_cell.angle_alpha   90.00
_cell.angle_beta   90.00
_cell.angle_gamma   90.00
#
_symmetry.space_group_name_H-M   'P 1'
#
loop_
_entity.id
_entity.type
_entity.pdbx_description
1 polymer ?
#
loop_
_entity_poly.entity_id
_entity_poly.type
_entity_poly.pdbx_seq_one_letter_code
_entity_poly.pdbx_strand_id
1 'polypeptide(L)'
;MWQMHALQKFNLKKTAVQKVRDNLCDSGKISFKECGKQKIYLARQDQFNIPDSEELNKMKEENANLQEQLNEQKKAISEVEAGVTLVSPEDRLAIEGLYSEALNQRRRRKRMFRDVWDAITENSPKNPKEFKEELGVEYNEDVGVNFQSFADLIQHGRKRR
;
A
#
# COMPACT_ATOMS: atom_id res chain seq x y z
N MET A 1 -0.82 -27.49 39.33
CA MET A 1 -0.13 -26.36 39.99
C MET A 1 0.21 -25.19 39.04
N TRP A 2 0.51 -25.43 37.76
CA TRP A 2 0.98 -24.40 36.81
C TRP A 2 -0.05 -23.34 36.34
N GLN A 3 -1.35 -23.65 36.27
CA GLN A 3 -2.34 -22.68 35.76
C GLN A 3 -2.68 -21.55 36.76
N MET A 4 -2.54 -21.77 38.07
CA MET A 4 -2.94 -20.77 39.07
C MET A 4 -1.90 -19.66 39.21
N HIS A 5 -0.61 -20.00 39.05
CA HIS A 5 0.50 -19.04 39.09
C HIS A 5 0.51 -18.11 37.87
N ALA A 6 0.03 -18.58 36.71
CA ALA A 6 -0.10 -17.76 35.51
C ALA A 6 -1.14 -16.62 35.65
N LEU A 7 -2.25 -16.88 36.37
CA LEU A 7 -3.32 -15.89 36.59
C LEU A 7 -2.97 -14.85 37.65
N GLN A 8 -1.97 -15.13 38.50
CA GLN A 8 -1.49 -14.21 39.52
C GLN A 8 -0.82 -12.95 38.93
N LYS A 9 -0.32 -13.06 37.68
CA LYS A 9 0.18 -11.92 36.88
C LYS A 9 -0.92 -10.90 36.51
N PHE A 10 -2.19 -11.28 36.59
CA PHE A 10 -3.33 -10.45 36.20
C PHE A 10 -4.10 -9.86 37.40
N ASN A 11 -3.52 -9.90 38.60
CA ASN A 11 -4.07 -9.29 39.82
C ASN A 11 -5.50 -9.79 40.19
N LEU A 12 -5.84 -11.02 39.79
CA LEU A 12 -7.15 -11.62 40.07
C LEU A 12 -7.18 -12.25 41.47
N LYS A 13 -8.21 -11.91 42.26
CA LYS A 13 -8.41 -12.49 43.60
C LYS A 13 -8.66 -13.99 43.50
N LYS A 14 -7.94 -14.78 44.32
CA LYS A 14 -8.05 -16.26 44.39
C LYS A 14 -9.51 -16.75 44.51
N THR A 15 -10.33 -16.03 45.28
CA THR A 15 -11.76 -16.32 45.47
C THR A 15 -12.60 -16.12 44.21
N ALA A 16 -12.27 -15.15 43.37
CA ALA A 16 -12.96 -14.92 42.10
C ALA A 16 -12.62 -16.03 41.08
N VAL A 17 -11.35 -16.40 40.98
CA VAL A 17 -10.89 -17.51 40.11
C VAL A 17 -11.53 -18.84 40.52
N GLN A 18 -11.69 -19.06 41.83
CA GLN A 18 -12.36 -20.24 42.36
C GLN A 18 -13.84 -20.29 41.96
N LYS A 19 -14.59 -19.19 42.17
CA LYS A 19 -16.00 -19.08 41.74
C LYS A 19 -16.18 -19.33 40.24
N VAL A 20 -15.30 -18.78 39.40
CA VAL A 20 -15.36 -18.98 37.94
C VAL A 20 -15.14 -20.45 37.58
N ARG A 21 -14.21 -21.15 38.25
CA ARG A 21 -13.98 -22.58 38.03
C ARG A 21 -15.16 -23.44 38.48
N ASP A 22 -15.76 -23.10 39.61
CA ASP A 22 -16.92 -23.83 40.11
C ASP A 22 -18.11 -23.63 39.15
N ASN A 23 -18.37 -22.40 38.67
CA ASN A 23 -19.35 -22.13 37.62
C ASN A 23 -19.05 -22.87 36.29
N LEU A 24 -17.78 -22.98 35.90
CA LEU A 24 -17.38 -23.73 34.71
C LEU A 24 -17.56 -25.24 34.89
N CYS A 25 -17.48 -25.74 36.13
CA CYS A 25 -17.77 -27.11 36.46
C CYS A 25 -19.29 -27.38 36.46
N ASP A 26 -20.07 -26.45 37.00
CA ASP A 26 -21.54 -26.52 37.03
C ASP A 26 -22.13 -26.46 35.60
N SER A 27 -21.53 -25.63 34.73
CA SER A 27 -21.87 -25.60 33.29
C SER A 27 -21.31 -26.78 32.49
N GLY A 28 -20.63 -27.71 33.16
CA GLY A 28 -20.09 -28.92 32.55
C GLY A 28 -18.87 -28.70 31.65
N LYS A 29 -18.37 -27.47 31.45
CA LYS A 29 -17.24 -27.14 30.55
C LYS A 29 -15.89 -27.67 31.03
N ILE A 30 -15.74 -27.82 32.34
CA ILE A 30 -14.53 -28.40 32.95
C ILE A 30 -14.94 -29.47 33.97
N SER A 31 -14.07 -30.45 34.17
CA SER A 31 -14.18 -31.43 35.25
C SER A 31 -13.12 -31.11 36.31
N PHE A 32 -13.33 -31.54 37.56
CA PHE A 32 -12.27 -31.51 38.56
C PHE A 32 -11.98 -32.91 39.10
N LYS A 33 -10.71 -33.14 39.44
CA LYS A 33 -10.25 -34.30 40.19
C LYS A 33 -9.58 -33.84 41.47
N GLU A 34 -10.00 -34.42 42.58
CA GLU A 34 -9.39 -34.15 43.89
C GLU A 34 -8.11 -34.98 44.04
N CYS A 35 -6.99 -34.29 44.23
CA CYS A 35 -5.68 -34.88 44.51
C CYS A 35 -5.24 -34.38 45.89
N GLY A 36 -5.60 -35.12 46.94
CA GLY A 36 -5.34 -34.73 48.32
C GLY A 36 -6.03 -33.43 48.70
N LYS A 37 -5.28 -32.42 49.14
CA LYS A 37 -5.81 -31.10 49.56
C LYS A 37 -6.07 -30.12 48.40
N GLN A 38 -5.87 -30.53 47.14
CA GLN A 38 -5.98 -29.65 45.98
C GLN A 38 -6.94 -30.21 44.92
N LYS A 39 -7.75 -29.32 44.33
CA LYS A 39 -8.58 -29.60 43.16
C LYS A 39 -7.81 -29.29 41.87
N ILE A 40 -7.75 -30.24 40.95
CA ILE A 40 -7.19 -30.06 39.60
C ILE A 40 -8.36 -29.98 38.64
N TYR A 41 -8.45 -28.90 37.88
CA TYR A 41 -9.50 -28.68 36.88
C TYR A 41 -8.98 -28.99 35.48
N LEU A 42 -9.70 -29.80 34.71
CA LEU A 42 -9.39 -30.17 33.33
C LEU A 42 -10.56 -29.81 32.43
N ALA A 43 -10.27 -29.21 31.27
CA ALA A 43 -11.27 -28.97 30.25
C ALA A 43 -11.84 -30.32 29.77
N ARG A 44 -13.16 -30.36 29.62
CA ARG A 44 -13.86 -31.55 29.17
C ARG A 44 -13.71 -31.68 27.66
N GLN A 45 -12.83 -32.60 27.24
CA GLN A 45 -12.47 -32.78 25.84
C GLN A 45 -13.58 -33.49 25.05
N ASP A 46 -14.50 -34.15 25.74
CA ASP A 46 -15.72 -34.79 25.20
C ASP A 46 -16.73 -33.81 24.60
N GLN A 47 -16.53 -32.49 24.79
CA GLN A 47 -17.33 -31.44 24.16
C GLN A 47 -16.86 -31.08 22.76
N PHE A 48 -15.65 -31.51 22.40
CA PHE A 48 -15.10 -31.23 21.08
C PHE A 48 -15.43 -32.42 20.18
N ASN A 49 -15.98 -32.12 19.00
CA ASN A 49 -16.07 -33.11 17.95
C ASN A 49 -14.64 -33.50 17.57
N ILE A 50 -14.23 -34.73 17.89
CA ILE A 50 -12.92 -35.25 17.50
C ILE A 50 -13.06 -35.57 16.01
N PRO A 51 -12.34 -34.86 15.12
CA PRO A 51 -12.43 -35.13 13.69
C PRO A 51 -12.04 -36.58 13.44
N ASP A 52 -12.79 -37.26 12.58
CA ASP A 52 -12.41 -38.60 12.15
C ASP A 52 -11.10 -38.55 11.34
N SER A 53 -10.44 -39.68 11.19
CA SER A 53 -9.19 -39.83 10.45
C SER A 53 -9.27 -39.25 9.03
N GLU A 54 -10.43 -39.36 8.37
CA GLU A 54 -10.67 -38.78 7.04
C GLU A 54 -10.76 -37.26 7.06
N GLU A 55 -11.48 -36.67 8.02
CA GLU A 55 -11.57 -35.21 8.18
C GLU A 55 -10.21 -34.61 8.54
N LEU A 56 -9.46 -35.30 9.40
CA LEU A 56 -8.11 -34.89 9.78
C LEU A 56 -7.14 -34.90 8.59
N ASN A 57 -7.28 -35.87 7.68
CA ASN A 57 -6.49 -35.92 6.46
C ASN A 57 -6.86 -34.81 5.49
N LYS A 58 -8.17 -34.52 5.29
CA LYS A 58 -8.62 -33.38 4.49
C LYS A 58 -8.08 -32.05 5.01
N MET A 59 -8.16 -31.82 6.33
CA MET A 59 -7.60 -30.60 6.95
C MET A 59 -6.09 -30.48 6.79
N LYS A 60 -5.35 -31.60 6.76
CA LYS A 60 -3.91 -31.59 6.49
C LYS A 60 -3.61 -31.25 5.04
N GLU A 61 -4.38 -31.81 4.11
CA GLU A 61 -4.24 -31.55 2.68
C GLU A 61 -4.58 -30.08 2.34
N GLU A 62 -5.66 -29.55 2.91
CA GLU A 62 -6.02 -28.14 2.78
C GLU A 62 -4.93 -27.21 3.34
N ASN A 63 -4.37 -27.53 4.52
CA ASN A 63 -3.25 -26.75 5.08
C ASN A 63 -2.01 -26.78 4.19
N ALA A 64 -1.68 -27.94 3.61
CA ALA A 64 -0.54 -28.07 2.72
C ALA A 64 -0.74 -27.23 1.45
N ASN A 65 -1.92 -27.28 0.86
CA ASN A 65 -2.27 -26.49 -0.32
C ASN A 65 -2.23 -24.97 -0.01
N LEU A 66 -2.79 -24.55 1.12
CA LEU A 66 -2.73 -23.14 1.55
C LEU A 66 -1.30 -22.66 1.79
N GLN A 67 -0.44 -23.51 2.35
CA GLN A 67 0.98 -23.20 2.55
C GLN A 67 1.73 -23.07 1.22
N GLU A 68 1.40 -23.91 0.24
CA GLU A 68 1.98 -23.84 -1.11
C GLU A 68 1.56 -22.53 -1.81
N GLN A 69 0.27 -22.19 -1.80
CA GLN A 69 -0.25 -20.94 -2.36
C GLN A 69 0.38 -19.71 -1.69
N LEU A 70 0.57 -19.73 -0.37
CA LEU A 70 1.24 -18.65 0.34
C LEU A 70 2.70 -18.49 -0.11
N ASN A 71 3.40 -19.60 -0.35
CA ASN A 71 4.78 -19.56 -0.80
C ASN A 71 4.89 -19.05 -2.24
N GLU A 72 4.00 -19.48 -3.13
CA GLU A 72 3.93 -18.95 -4.50
C GLU A 72 3.66 -17.45 -4.52
N GLN A 73 2.66 -16.98 -3.76
CA GLN A 73 2.35 -15.56 -3.68
C GLN A 73 3.50 -14.74 -3.10
N LYS A 74 4.17 -15.24 -2.06
CA LYS A 74 5.37 -14.59 -1.51
C LYS A 74 6.50 -14.52 -2.53
N LYS A 75 6.70 -15.56 -3.32
CA LYS A 75 7.71 -15.58 -4.39
C LYS A 75 7.38 -14.56 -5.47
N ALA A 76 6.14 -14.51 -5.94
CA ALA A 76 5.68 -13.53 -6.91
C ALA A 76 5.84 -12.09 -6.39
N ILE A 77 5.48 -11.83 -5.13
CA ILE A 77 5.71 -10.53 -4.48
C ILE A 77 7.20 -10.22 -4.44
N SER A 78 8.05 -11.15 -4.01
CA SER A 78 9.50 -10.95 -3.94
C SER A 78 10.13 -10.68 -5.32
N GLU A 79 9.66 -11.33 -6.39
CA GLU A 79 10.14 -11.10 -7.75
C GLU A 79 9.73 -9.72 -8.26
N VAL A 80 8.49 -9.32 -7.99
CA VAL A 80 7.99 -7.98 -8.32
C VAL A 80 8.74 -6.92 -7.52
N GLU A 81 8.88 -7.08 -6.21
CA GLU A 81 9.62 -6.15 -5.34
C GLU A 81 11.08 -6.00 -5.74
N ALA A 82 11.75 -7.10 -6.13
CA ALA A 82 13.11 -7.07 -6.66
C ALA A 82 13.20 -6.28 -7.99
N GLY A 83 12.14 -6.26 -8.80
CA GLY A 83 12.05 -5.46 -10.02
C GLY A 83 11.52 -4.03 -9.84
N VAL A 84 10.94 -3.68 -8.68
CA VAL A 84 10.15 -2.45 -8.50
C VAL A 84 11.00 -1.20 -8.23
N THR A 85 12.27 -1.32 -7.86
CA THR A 85 13.18 -0.14 -7.83
C THR A 85 13.84 0.10 -9.19
N LEU A 86 13.01 0.23 -10.24
CA LEU A 86 13.50 0.50 -11.61
C LEU A 86 14.06 1.92 -11.78
N VAL A 87 13.71 2.86 -10.89
CA VAL A 87 14.18 4.26 -10.92
C VAL A 87 14.48 4.72 -9.49
N SER A 88 15.73 5.13 -9.25
CA SER A 88 16.13 5.70 -7.95
C SER A 88 15.32 6.98 -7.66
N PRO A 89 15.01 7.29 -6.39
CA PRO A 89 14.47 8.59 -6.00
C PRO A 89 15.32 9.76 -6.52
N GLU A 90 16.63 9.57 -6.61
CA GLU A 90 17.58 10.56 -7.13
C GLU A 90 17.42 10.78 -8.63
N ASP A 91 17.35 9.70 -9.41
CA ASP A 91 17.12 9.77 -10.87
C ASP A 91 15.78 10.43 -11.19
N ARG A 92 14.75 10.12 -10.39
CA ARG A 92 13.44 10.74 -10.54
C ARG A 92 13.50 12.25 -10.29
N LEU A 93 14.18 12.69 -9.23
CA LEU A 93 14.35 14.11 -8.93
C LEU A 93 15.17 14.82 -10.01
N ALA A 94 16.22 14.17 -10.53
CA ALA A 94 17.04 14.71 -11.61
C ALA A 94 16.23 14.92 -12.89
N ILE A 95 15.44 13.92 -13.29
CA ILE A 95 14.57 13.99 -14.48
C ILE A 95 13.48 15.06 -14.30
N GLU A 96 12.84 15.12 -13.13
CA GLU A 96 11.85 16.16 -12.81
C GLU A 96 12.47 17.57 -12.89
N GLY A 97 13.71 17.73 -12.41
CA GLY A 97 14.46 18.98 -12.48
C GLY A 97 14.78 19.41 -13.91
N LEU A 98 15.41 18.53 -14.70
CA LEU A 98 15.75 18.79 -16.11
C LEU A 98 14.50 19.16 -16.93
N TYR A 99 13.41 18.44 -16.70
CA TYR A 99 12.16 18.66 -17.41
C TYR A 99 11.52 20.02 -17.05
N SER A 100 11.53 20.40 -15.77
CA SER A 100 11.07 21.71 -15.29
C SER A 100 11.87 22.86 -15.92
N GLU A 101 13.20 22.71 -15.97
CA GLU A 101 14.07 23.70 -16.58
C GLU A 101 13.81 23.85 -18.08
N ALA A 102 13.67 22.75 -18.81
CA ALA A 102 13.35 22.75 -20.23
C ALA A 102 12.02 23.47 -20.54
N LEU A 103 10.99 23.26 -19.71
CA LEU A 103 9.71 23.98 -19.84
C LEU A 103 9.86 25.47 -19.58
N ASN A 104 10.63 25.86 -18.55
CA ASN A 104 10.88 27.27 -18.24
C ASN A 104 11.64 27.97 -19.37
N GLN A 105 12.67 27.32 -19.92
CA GLN A 105 13.40 27.81 -21.08
C GLN A 105 12.48 28.01 -22.28
N ARG A 106 11.61 27.03 -22.57
CA ARG A 106 10.63 27.13 -23.66
C ARG A 106 9.67 28.30 -23.45
N ARG A 107 9.16 28.50 -22.23
CA ARG A 107 8.27 29.64 -21.90
C ARG A 107 8.97 30.97 -22.09
N ARG A 108 10.21 31.11 -21.61
CA ARG A 108 11.03 32.32 -21.77
C ARG A 108 11.28 32.63 -23.25
N ARG A 109 11.69 31.63 -24.04
CA ARG A 109 11.93 31.80 -25.48
C ARG A 109 10.67 32.21 -26.25
N LYS A 110 9.53 31.59 -25.95
CA LYS A 110 8.24 31.99 -26.54
C LYS A 110 7.86 33.43 -26.20
N ARG A 111 8.10 33.86 -24.95
CA ARG A 111 7.83 35.23 -24.54
C ARG A 111 8.73 36.21 -25.28
N MET A 112 10.05 35.98 -25.29
CA MET A 112 10.99 36.82 -26.03
C MET A 112 10.64 36.92 -27.51
N PHE A 113 10.26 35.81 -28.14
CA PHE A 113 9.81 35.82 -29.53
C PHE A 113 8.55 36.68 -29.71
N ARG A 114 7.53 36.53 -28.85
CA ARG A 114 6.31 37.33 -28.91
C ARG A 114 6.60 38.81 -28.72
N ASP A 115 7.40 39.18 -27.73
CA ASP A 115 7.75 40.57 -27.46
C ASP A 115 8.41 41.23 -28.68
N VAL A 116 9.34 40.52 -29.33
CA VAL A 116 9.99 40.99 -30.57
C VAL A 116 9.01 41.03 -31.74
N TRP A 117 8.16 40.01 -31.87
CA TRP A 117 7.15 39.93 -32.92
C TRP A 117 6.13 41.07 -32.83
N ASP A 118 5.63 41.34 -31.63
CA ASP A 118 4.67 42.41 -31.37
C ASP A 118 5.31 43.77 -31.70
N ALA A 119 6.55 44.01 -31.27
CA ALA A 119 7.28 45.25 -31.61
C ALA A 119 7.51 45.45 -33.12
N ILE A 120 7.73 44.36 -33.88
CA ILE A 120 7.89 44.44 -35.34
C ILE A 120 6.53 44.70 -36.02
N THR A 121 5.47 44.05 -35.55
CA THR A 121 4.16 44.09 -36.20
C THR A 121 3.33 45.32 -35.83
N GLU A 122 3.57 45.94 -34.67
CA GLU A 122 2.87 47.13 -34.19
C GLU A 122 3.02 48.34 -35.13
N ASN A 123 4.15 48.46 -35.82
CA ASN A 123 4.42 49.56 -36.76
C ASN A 123 4.52 49.10 -38.24
N SER A 124 4.13 47.85 -38.54
CA SER A 124 4.26 47.32 -39.90
C SER A 124 3.03 47.60 -40.75
N PRO A 125 3.20 47.97 -42.04
CA PRO A 125 2.08 48.06 -42.99
C PRO A 125 1.60 46.68 -43.49
N LYS A 126 2.32 45.59 -43.18
CA LYS A 126 1.94 44.21 -43.57
C LYS A 126 0.98 43.58 -42.55
N ASN A 127 0.05 42.75 -43.03
CA ASN A 127 -0.82 41.96 -42.16
C ASN A 127 0.01 40.93 -41.37
N PRO A 128 -0.07 40.89 -40.03
CA PRO A 128 0.70 39.97 -39.21
C PRO A 128 0.51 38.50 -39.56
N LYS A 129 -0.68 38.09 -40.02
CA LYS A 129 -0.93 36.69 -40.42
C LYS A 129 -0.16 36.30 -41.68
N GLU A 130 -0.23 37.12 -42.72
CA GLU A 130 0.49 36.89 -43.98
C GLU A 130 2.01 36.93 -43.77
N PHE A 131 2.49 37.86 -42.93
CA PHE A 131 3.91 37.95 -42.59
C PHE A 131 4.40 36.74 -41.78
N LYS A 132 3.54 36.18 -40.91
CA LYS A 132 3.84 34.96 -40.16
C LYS A 132 3.93 33.74 -41.08
N GLU A 133 3.05 33.64 -42.07
CA GLU A 133 3.06 32.59 -43.09
C GLU A 133 4.27 32.71 -44.03
N GLU A 134 4.61 33.93 -44.48
CA GLU A 134 5.79 34.22 -45.31
C GLU A 134 7.10 33.81 -44.61
N LEU A 135 7.17 34.02 -43.28
CA LEU A 135 8.31 33.65 -42.45
C LEU A 135 8.30 32.17 -41.99
N GLY A 136 7.23 31.42 -42.29
CA GLY A 136 7.09 30.01 -41.89
C GLY A 136 7.07 29.80 -40.37
N VAL A 137 6.62 30.79 -39.60
CA VAL A 137 6.55 30.69 -38.14
C VAL A 137 5.29 29.94 -37.75
N GLU A 138 5.42 28.83 -37.03
CA GLU A 138 4.29 28.04 -36.52
C GLU A 138 4.19 28.10 -35.00
N TYR A 139 2.99 28.29 -34.46
CA TYR A 139 2.75 28.13 -33.03
C TYR A 139 2.61 26.65 -32.69
N ASN A 140 2.75 26.36 -31.41
CA ASN A 140 2.74 24.98 -30.96
C ASN A 140 1.33 24.39 -31.00
N GLU A 141 0.32 25.26 -30.89
CA GLU A 141 -1.09 24.95 -31.10
C GLU A 141 -1.35 24.61 -32.58
N ASP A 142 -0.65 25.27 -33.52
CA ASP A 142 -0.75 25.03 -34.97
C ASP A 142 -0.25 23.61 -35.34
N VAL A 143 0.68 23.04 -34.56
CA VAL A 143 1.18 21.65 -34.68
C VAL A 143 0.58 20.67 -33.65
N GLY A 144 -0.50 21.06 -32.97
CA GLY A 144 -1.25 20.17 -32.07
C GLY A 144 -0.59 19.87 -30.71
N VAL A 145 0.42 20.64 -30.29
CA VAL A 145 1.13 20.40 -29.03
C VAL A 145 0.68 21.34 -27.91
N ASN A 146 -0.05 20.79 -26.95
CA ASN A 146 -0.51 21.49 -25.74
C ASN A 146 0.38 21.18 -24.53
N PHE A 147 1.05 22.21 -23.99
CA PHE A 147 1.96 22.08 -22.84
C PHE A 147 1.31 22.12 -21.47
N GLN A 148 0.02 22.48 -21.40
CA GLN A 148 -0.70 22.57 -20.13
C GLN A 148 -0.87 21.20 -19.48
N SER A 149 -1.20 20.19 -20.30
CA SER A 149 -1.28 18.77 -19.91
C SER A 149 -0.02 18.26 -19.22
N PHE A 150 1.15 18.79 -19.60
CA PHE A 150 2.44 18.39 -19.05
C PHE A 150 2.78 19.06 -17.72
N ALA A 151 2.28 20.28 -17.48
CA ALA A 151 2.42 20.94 -16.18
C ALA A 151 1.62 20.19 -15.10
N ASP A 152 0.46 19.67 -15.47
CA ASP A 152 -0.41 18.90 -14.58
C ASP A 152 0.24 17.56 -14.19
N LEU A 153 0.97 16.91 -15.10
CA LEU A 153 1.68 15.65 -14.84
C LEU A 153 2.69 15.74 -13.68
N ILE A 154 3.41 16.87 -13.58
CA ILE A 154 4.42 17.12 -12.53
C ILE A 154 3.74 17.30 -11.15
N GLN A 155 2.56 17.92 -11.11
CA GLN A 155 1.84 18.14 -9.85
C GLN A 155 1.29 16.84 -9.23
N HIS A 156 0.90 15.88 -10.06
CA HIS A 156 0.40 14.58 -9.59
C HIS A 156 1.50 13.73 -8.94
N GLY A 157 2.75 13.86 -9.39
CA GLY A 157 3.90 13.14 -8.83
C GLY A 157 4.23 13.52 -7.38
N ARG A 158 3.96 14.77 -6.98
CA ARG A 158 4.22 15.29 -5.62
C ARG A 158 3.19 14.85 -4.57
N LYS A 159 1.97 14.47 -4.98
CA LYS A 159 0.87 14.09 -4.05
C LYS A 159 0.90 12.62 -3.61
N ARG A 160 1.70 11.77 -4.26
CA ARG A 160 1.82 10.33 -3.94
C ARG A 160 2.94 10.02 -2.93
N ARG A 161 3.24 10.92 -1.99
CA ARG A 161 4.16 10.68 -0.88
C ARG A 161 3.42 10.82 0.44
#